data_AF-A0A1L8WRB5-F1
#
_entry.id   AF-A0A1L8WRB5-F1
#
_cell.length_a   1.000
_cell.length_b   1.000
_cell.length_c   1.000
_cell.angle_alpha   90.00
_cell.angle_beta   90.00
_cell.angle_gamma   90.00
#
_symmetry.space_group_name_H-M   'P 1'
#
loop_
_entity.id
_entity.type
_entity.pdbx_description
1 polymer ?
#
loop_
_entity_poly.entity_id
_entity_poly.type
_entity_poly.pdbx_seq_one_letter_code
_entity_poly.pdbx_strand_id
1 'polypeptide(L)'
;MDNKIKEKMNKEVNKARKNYTREKDKYGLDMRNIFYQKWNLLKNNKDVNYGNEYNYIVEFMYLYKKAIEKHPEQFKDRKVEKLKDSLENSIGCSYNTKYFKSCMKALENNNPDSFLIIPISYFLMSNEEIVGHSVSLVIQKEEDKIKIKVCNKGGQLVPNEKPSIDENLTEEKFYKLARLAKWDRWNNLSNTEKSESYNNLTESEKLSRLNDLTALEKLWIDSKSKQLRPIYVYEFKETKENIKNISKAIRIGQLNPRLKDLRWFHLFRNLGLRILLFKDKYRNLLHYDTRIEYPLNKLHRHAEKSYYLECAANSQILGNCGIKNLSMAFKYALGEPQEEKIKGQTFVKYKQVKNLDKMLIEAAKEELKDVEFDKFVDDIKVEYSKKKAEFSILPVETKMKMKKLYVKIAQEETPCLMPIKHNEIYEKVHQVMQKAESKEQSR
;
A
#
# COMPACT_ATOMS: atom_id res chain seq x y z
N MET A 1 -22.62 -9.04 14.82
CA MET A 1 -22.67 -10.11 13.78
C MET A 1 -23.45 -11.29 14.36
N ASP A 2 -24.13 -12.09 13.55
CA ASP A 2 -24.76 -13.34 14.02
C ASP A 2 -23.72 -14.26 14.67
N ASN A 3 -24.01 -14.78 15.88
CA ASN A 3 -23.08 -15.59 16.67
C ASN A 3 -22.66 -16.88 15.95
N LYS A 4 -23.59 -17.57 15.26
CA LYS A 4 -23.27 -18.79 14.50
C LYS A 4 -22.33 -18.48 13.34
N ILE A 5 -22.49 -17.33 12.69
CA ILE A 5 -21.57 -16.86 11.65
C ILE A 5 -20.19 -16.57 12.25
N LYS A 6 -20.13 -15.93 13.43
CA LYS A 6 -18.86 -15.62 14.15
C LYS A 6 -18.11 -16.89 14.53
N GLU A 7 -18.79 -17.85 15.15
CA GLU A 7 -18.22 -19.13 15.52
C GLU A 7 -17.69 -19.89 14.31
N LYS A 8 -18.47 -19.94 13.22
CA LYS A 8 -18.03 -20.59 11.97
C LYS A 8 -16.80 -19.90 11.38
N MET A 9 -16.79 -18.57 11.34
CA MET A 9 -15.64 -17.79 10.87
C MET A 9 -14.38 -18.10 11.70
N ASN A 10 -14.49 -18.01 13.02
CA ASN A 10 -13.36 -18.26 13.92
C ASN A 10 -12.85 -19.71 13.79
N LYS A 11 -13.76 -20.69 13.65
CA LYS A 11 -13.38 -22.10 13.42
C LYS A 11 -12.60 -22.29 12.11
N GLU A 12 -13.07 -21.70 11.01
CA GLU A 12 -12.40 -21.81 9.71
C GLU A 12 -11.03 -21.12 9.70
N VAL A 13 -10.95 -19.89 10.23
CA VAL A 13 -9.69 -19.14 10.35
C VAL A 13 -8.69 -19.89 11.22
N ASN A 14 -9.10 -20.38 12.38
CA ASN A 14 -8.22 -21.12 13.28
C ASN A 14 -7.72 -22.43 12.66
N LYS A 15 -8.56 -23.14 11.90
CA LYS A 15 -8.14 -24.34 11.17
C LYS A 15 -7.09 -24.00 10.11
N ALA A 16 -7.32 -22.93 9.34
CA ALA A 16 -6.39 -22.50 8.30
C ALA A 16 -5.05 -22.04 8.89
N ARG A 17 -5.09 -21.28 10.00
CA ARG A 17 -3.90 -20.86 10.73
C ARG A 17 -3.09 -22.05 11.25
N LYS A 18 -3.73 -23.03 11.89
CA LYS A 18 -3.06 -24.25 12.39
C LYS A 18 -2.29 -24.97 11.28
N ASN A 19 -2.86 -25.03 10.07
CA ASN A 19 -2.17 -25.61 8.92
C ASN A 19 -0.98 -24.74 8.47
N TYR A 20 -1.17 -23.42 8.42
CA TYR A 20 -0.13 -22.46 8.05
C TYR A 20 1.09 -22.52 9.00
N THR A 21 0.86 -22.63 10.31
CA THR A 21 1.92 -22.68 11.33
C THR A 21 2.58 -24.06 11.50
N ARG A 22 2.08 -25.09 10.80
CA ARG A 22 2.58 -26.47 10.93
C ARG A 22 3.96 -26.64 10.29
N GLU A 23 4.20 -25.98 9.16
CA GLU A 23 5.49 -25.95 8.47
C GLU A 23 6.39 -24.88 9.13
N LYS A 24 7.07 -25.26 10.22
CA LYS A 24 7.84 -24.32 11.06
C LYS A 24 8.88 -23.51 10.28
N ASP A 25 9.61 -24.13 9.37
CA ASP A 25 10.65 -23.43 8.57
C ASP A 25 10.05 -22.35 7.66
N LYS A 26 8.96 -22.70 6.95
CA LYS A 26 8.24 -21.76 6.08
C LYS A 26 7.62 -20.63 6.89
N TYR A 27 7.02 -20.96 8.04
CA TYR A 27 6.43 -20.00 8.95
C TYR A 27 7.48 -19.04 9.53
N GLY A 28 8.63 -19.57 9.96
CA GLY A 28 9.77 -18.77 10.42
C GLY A 28 10.29 -17.83 9.33
N LEU A 29 10.44 -18.31 8.09
CA LEU A 29 10.84 -17.48 6.96
C LEU A 29 9.81 -16.36 6.68
N ASP A 30 8.51 -16.67 6.73
CA ASP A 30 7.46 -15.66 6.56
C ASP A 30 7.49 -14.61 7.68
N MET A 31 7.72 -15.02 8.93
CA MET A 31 7.91 -14.11 10.06
C MET A 31 9.11 -13.19 9.86
N ARG A 32 10.27 -13.72 9.44
CA ARG A 32 11.45 -12.90 9.14
C ARG A 32 11.13 -11.86 8.06
N ASN A 33 10.43 -12.28 6.99
CA ASN A 33 10.01 -11.40 5.91
C ASN A 33 9.05 -10.29 6.36
N ILE A 34 8.12 -10.58 7.28
CA ILE A 34 7.21 -9.58 7.85
C ILE A 34 8.00 -8.45 8.51
N PHE A 35 8.96 -8.77 9.38
CA PHE A 35 9.72 -7.75 10.11
C PHE A 35 10.70 -6.99 9.22
N TYR A 36 11.34 -7.69 8.27
CA TYR A 36 12.13 -7.03 7.24
C TYR A 36 11.32 -6.00 6.44
N GLN A 37 10.14 -6.40 5.95
CA GLN A 37 9.24 -5.47 5.24
C GLN A 37 8.80 -4.34 6.18
N LYS A 38 8.34 -4.64 7.39
CA LYS A 38 7.88 -3.66 8.39
C LYS A 38 8.93 -2.58 8.70
N TRP A 39 10.23 -2.90 8.62
CA TRP A 39 11.32 -1.94 8.85
C TRP A 39 12.00 -1.42 7.59
N ASN A 40 11.48 -1.72 6.39
CA ASN A 40 12.07 -1.36 5.09
C ASN A 40 13.50 -1.91 4.92
N LEU A 41 13.84 -3.04 5.52
CA LEU A 41 15.20 -3.57 5.49
C LEU A 41 15.45 -4.56 4.34
N LEU A 42 14.40 -5.10 3.71
CA LEU A 42 14.50 -5.86 2.46
C LEU A 42 13.28 -5.61 1.56
N LYS A 43 13.49 -5.64 0.24
CA LYS A 43 12.42 -5.88 -0.74
C LYS A 43 12.10 -7.39 -0.75
N ASN A 44 10.91 -7.75 -1.22
CA ASN A 44 10.41 -9.13 -1.21
C ASN A 44 11.37 -10.22 -1.68
N ASN A 45 11.25 -11.37 -1.00
CA ASN A 45 11.62 -12.69 -1.52
C ASN A 45 10.40 -13.55 -1.91
N LYS A 46 9.16 -13.04 -1.81
CA LYS A 46 7.94 -13.83 -2.12
C LYS A 46 6.87 -13.02 -2.83
N ASP A 47 6.23 -13.65 -3.81
CA ASP A 47 4.97 -13.20 -4.38
C ASP A 47 3.87 -13.32 -3.32
N VAL A 48 3.01 -12.30 -3.24
CA VAL A 48 1.89 -12.29 -2.30
C VAL A 48 0.73 -13.05 -2.93
N ASN A 49 0.51 -14.28 -2.48
CA ASN A 49 -0.69 -15.03 -2.87
C ASN A 49 -1.90 -14.49 -2.09
N TYR A 50 -2.62 -13.54 -2.69
CA TYR A 50 -3.97 -13.17 -2.24
C TYR A 50 -4.97 -14.22 -2.75
N GLY A 51 -5.94 -14.60 -1.91
CA GLY A 51 -6.92 -15.64 -2.23
C GLY A 51 -7.57 -16.22 -0.98
N ASN A 52 -8.28 -17.34 -1.08
CA ASN A 52 -8.84 -18.07 0.09
C ASN A 52 -7.76 -18.87 0.86
N GLU A 53 -6.53 -18.36 0.89
CA GLU A 53 -5.40 -19.00 1.57
C GLU A 53 -4.99 -18.14 2.75
N TYR A 54 -4.71 -18.80 3.87
CA TYR A 54 -4.10 -18.13 5.00
C TYR A 54 -2.63 -17.86 4.67
N ASN A 55 -2.21 -16.61 4.74
CA ASN A 55 -0.88 -16.16 4.31
C ASN A 55 -0.24 -15.22 5.33
N TYR A 56 1.01 -14.81 5.07
CA TYR A 56 1.79 -13.96 5.97
C TYR A 56 1.16 -12.57 6.21
N ILE A 57 0.32 -12.05 5.31
CA ILE A 57 -0.40 -10.78 5.52
C ILE A 57 -1.49 -10.97 6.58
N VAL A 58 -2.29 -12.04 6.45
CA VAL A 58 -3.33 -12.37 7.44
C VAL A 58 -2.71 -12.73 8.79
N GLU A 59 -1.58 -13.44 8.78
CA GLU A 59 -0.83 -13.72 10.01
C GLU A 59 -0.29 -12.44 10.66
N PHE A 60 0.18 -11.45 9.88
CA PHE A 60 0.58 -10.17 10.45
C PHE A 60 -0.58 -9.46 11.16
N MET A 61 -1.81 -9.54 10.63
CA MET A 61 -3.01 -9.05 11.32
C MET A 61 -3.28 -9.84 12.61
N TYR A 62 -3.03 -11.15 12.62
CA TYR A 62 -3.11 -11.98 13.82
C TYR A 62 -2.13 -11.54 14.91
N LEU A 63 -0.89 -11.13 14.54
CA LEU A 63 0.06 -10.57 15.51
C LEU A 63 -0.45 -9.28 16.17
N TYR A 64 -1.15 -8.40 15.42
CA TYR A 64 -1.81 -7.25 16.04
C TYR A 64 -2.89 -7.68 17.04
N LYS A 65 -3.68 -8.70 16.71
CA LYS A 65 -4.67 -9.26 17.65
C LYS A 65 -3.99 -9.74 18.93
N LYS A 66 -2.90 -10.49 18.81
CA LYS A 66 -2.11 -10.97 19.96
C LYS A 66 -1.51 -9.84 20.79
N ALA A 67 -1.00 -8.80 20.15
CA ALA A 67 -0.48 -7.61 20.82
C ALA A 67 -1.57 -6.92 21.66
N ILE A 68 -2.78 -6.73 21.11
CA ILE A 68 -3.89 -6.12 21.86
C ILE A 68 -4.37 -7.02 23.00
N GLU A 69 -4.43 -8.35 22.78
CA GLU A 69 -4.85 -9.32 23.80
C GLU A 69 -3.93 -9.30 25.03
N LYS A 70 -2.62 -9.19 24.82
CA LYS A 70 -1.62 -9.28 25.88
C LYS A 70 -1.34 -7.97 26.58
N HIS A 71 -1.59 -6.85 25.91
CA HIS A 71 -1.23 -5.53 26.40
C HIS A 71 -2.43 -4.57 26.41
N PRO A 72 -3.56 -4.94 27.04
CA PRO A 72 -4.74 -4.07 27.10
C PRO A 72 -4.44 -2.71 27.73
N GLU A 73 -3.44 -2.62 28.60
CA GLU A 73 -2.99 -1.39 29.27
C GLU A 73 -2.35 -0.35 28.33
N GLN A 74 -1.96 -0.74 27.11
CA GLN A 74 -1.52 0.23 26.08
C GLN A 74 -2.69 0.88 25.33
N PHE A 75 -3.93 0.45 25.60
CA PHE A 75 -5.15 0.88 24.91
C PHE A 75 -6.21 1.39 25.90
N LYS A 76 -5.81 2.01 27.01
CA LYS A 76 -6.70 2.39 28.13
C LYS A 76 -7.89 3.28 27.73
N ASP A 77 -7.70 4.17 26.76
CA ASP A 77 -8.74 5.08 26.27
C ASP A 77 -9.61 4.46 25.16
N ARG A 78 -9.45 3.15 24.91
CA ARG A 78 -10.13 2.42 23.84
C ARG A 78 -10.91 1.24 24.41
N LYS A 79 -11.98 0.83 23.73
CA LYS A 79 -12.76 -0.37 24.10
C LYS A 79 -12.04 -1.62 23.61
N VAL A 80 -11.15 -2.17 24.43
CA VAL A 80 -10.29 -3.32 24.08
C VAL A 80 -11.07 -4.49 23.48
N GLU A 81 -12.21 -4.88 24.05
CA GLU A 81 -13.03 -5.99 23.51
C GLU A 81 -13.57 -5.67 22.10
N LYS A 82 -13.90 -4.40 21.81
CA LYS A 82 -14.29 -3.99 20.46
C LYS A 82 -13.12 -3.99 19.50
N LEU A 83 -11.92 -3.61 19.94
CA LEU A 83 -10.71 -3.72 19.13
C LEU A 83 -10.42 -5.18 18.76
N LYS A 84 -10.54 -6.10 19.73
CA LYS A 84 -10.40 -7.54 19.49
C LYS A 84 -11.44 -8.02 18.46
N ASP A 85 -12.70 -7.67 18.64
CA ASP A 85 -13.78 -8.03 17.70
C ASP A 85 -13.55 -7.46 16.29
N SER A 86 -13.12 -6.20 16.18
CA SER A 86 -12.77 -5.56 14.90
C SER A 86 -11.61 -6.29 14.22
N LEU A 87 -10.59 -6.71 14.96
CA LEU A 87 -9.47 -7.49 14.41
C LEU A 87 -9.89 -8.90 14.00
N GLU A 88 -10.71 -9.60 14.78
CA GLU A 88 -11.26 -10.91 14.40
C GLU A 88 -12.06 -10.83 13.11
N ASN A 89 -12.95 -9.85 13.02
CA ASN A 89 -13.75 -9.61 11.81
C ASN A 89 -12.87 -9.24 10.63
N SER A 90 -11.82 -8.43 10.84
CA SER A 90 -10.84 -8.05 9.81
C SER A 90 -10.07 -9.25 9.29
N ILE A 91 -9.57 -10.11 10.17
CA ILE A 91 -8.86 -11.36 9.83
C ILE A 91 -9.80 -12.30 9.06
N GLY A 92 -11.03 -12.49 9.54
CA GLY A 92 -12.02 -13.33 8.88
C GLY A 92 -12.40 -12.86 7.48
N CYS A 93 -12.61 -11.55 7.30
CA CYS A 93 -12.86 -10.95 5.99
C CYS A 93 -11.65 -11.04 5.06
N SER A 94 -10.45 -10.87 5.61
CA SER A 94 -9.18 -10.93 4.87
C SER A 94 -8.86 -12.35 4.40
N TYR A 95 -9.22 -13.36 5.21
CA TYR A 95 -9.12 -14.77 4.87
C TYR A 95 -10.20 -15.22 3.88
N ASN A 96 -11.46 -14.80 4.07
CA ASN A 96 -12.55 -15.20 3.18
C ASN A 96 -13.64 -14.12 3.04
N THR A 97 -13.79 -13.64 1.81
CA THR A 97 -14.76 -12.58 1.43
C THR A 97 -16.22 -12.91 1.77
N LYS A 98 -16.58 -14.18 1.99
CA LYS A 98 -17.95 -14.57 2.33
C LYS A 98 -18.44 -13.94 3.64
N TYR A 99 -17.52 -13.65 4.57
CA TYR A 99 -17.83 -13.03 5.87
C TYR A 99 -18.00 -11.52 5.79
N PHE A 100 -17.51 -10.89 4.71
CA PHE A 100 -17.46 -9.44 4.55
C PHE A 100 -18.81 -8.76 4.79
N LYS A 101 -19.89 -9.25 4.19
CA LYS A 101 -21.21 -8.62 4.31
C LYS A 101 -21.72 -8.63 5.77
N SER A 102 -21.48 -9.72 6.49
CA SER A 102 -21.92 -9.85 7.89
C SER A 102 -21.08 -8.99 8.82
N CYS A 103 -19.77 -8.90 8.58
CA CYS A 103 -18.86 -8.04 9.33
C CYS A 103 -19.15 -6.55 9.08
N MET A 104 -19.38 -6.17 7.82
CA MET A 104 -19.73 -4.79 7.42
C MET A 104 -21.00 -4.30 8.12
N LYS A 105 -22.02 -5.15 8.18
CA LYS A 105 -23.28 -4.84 8.89
C LYS A 105 -23.10 -4.69 10.40
N ALA A 106 -22.10 -5.38 10.97
CA ALA A 106 -21.82 -5.34 12.40
C ALA A 106 -21.00 -4.10 12.82
N LEU A 107 -20.55 -3.28 11.88
CA LEU A 107 -19.90 -2.02 12.19
C LEU A 107 -20.88 -1.06 12.85
N GLU A 108 -20.42 -0.39 13.89
CA GLU A 108 -21.13 0.64 14.63
C GLU A 108 -20.83 2.01 14.05
N ASN A 109 -21.85 2.84 13.89
CA ASN A 109 -21.70 4.20 13.38
C ASN A 109 -20.96 5.07 14.42
N ASN A 110 -20.04 5.92 13.94
CA ASN A 110 -19.26 6.87 14.74
C ASN A 110 -18.45 6.24 15.88
N ASN A 111 -18.05 4.96 15.76
CA ASN A 111 -17.19 4.30 16.74
C ASN A 111 -15.80 4.00 16.15
N PRO A 112 -14.72 4.65 16.61
CA PRO A 112 -13.38 4.43 16.09
C PRO A 112 -12.83 3.02 16.38
N ASP A 113 -13.38 2.31 17.38
CA ASP A 113 -13.03 0.93 17.71
C ASP A 113 -13.80 -0.10 16.87
N SER A 114 -14.75 0.35 16.05
CA SER A 114 -15.53 -0.48 15.13
C SER A 114 -15.03 -0.28 13.71
N PHE A 115 -14.19 -1.19 13.23
CA PHE A 115 -13.57 -1.08 11.92
C PHE A 115 -13.32 -2.45 11.26
N LEU A 116 -13.14 -2.44 9.95
CA LEU A 116 -12.51 -3.53 9.20
C LEU A 116 -11.23 -3.06 8.54
N ILE A 117 -10.17 -3.85 8.66
CA ILE A 117 -8.94 -3.68 7.88
C ILE A 117 -8.86 -4.82 6.87
N ILE A 118 -8.79 -4.48 5.58
CA ILE A 118 -8.80 -5.48 4.50
C ILE A 118 -7.69 -5.16 3.50
N PRO A 119 -6.65 -5.99 3.38
CA PRO A 119 -5.64 -5.85 2.34
C PRO A 119 -6.23 -6.30 0.99
N ILE A 120 -5.98 -5.52 -0.06
CA ILE A 120 -6.36 -5.83 -1.43
C ILE A 120 -5.18 -5.57 -2.37
N SER A 121 -5.25 -6.16 -3.56
CA SER A 121 -4.31 -5.93 -4.65
C SER A 121 -5.01 -5.55 -5.93
N TYR A 122 -4.25 -4.85 -6.77
CA TYR A 122 -4.61 -4.55 -8.14
C TYR A 122 -3.37 -4.54 -8.99
N PHE A 123 -3.56 -4.65 -10.30
CA PHE A 123 -2.47 -4.64 -11.26
C PHE A 123 -2.43 -3.31 -11.98
N LEU A 124 -1.21 -2.90 -12.33
CA LEU A 124 -0.85 -1.71 -13.10
C LEU A 124 -0.15 -2.13 -14.40
N MET A 125 -0.42 -1.44 -15.52
CA MET A 125 0.47 -1.52 -16.68
C MET A 125 1.58 -0.51 -16.46
N SER A 126 2.81 -0.97 -16.59
CA SER A 126 3.99 -0.12 -16.63
C SER A 126 4.88 -0.64 -17.75
N ASN A 127 5.10 0.15 -18.80
CA ASN A 127 6.01 -0.17 -19.90
C ASN A 127 5.83 -1.61 -20.44
N GLU A 128 4.60 -1.97 -20.83
CA GLU A 128 4.23 -3.31 -21.33
C GLU A 128 4.30 -4.46 -20.30
N GLU A 129 4.70 -4.19 -19.05
CA GLU A 129 4.70 -5.15 -17.96
C GLU A 129 3.52 -4.94 -17.00
N ILE A 130 2.98 -6.04 -16.48
CA ILE A 130 1.91 -6.05 -15.48
C ILE A 130 2.55 -6.07 -14.08
N VAL A 131 2.48 -4.93 -13.39
CA VAL A 131 3.03 -4.77 -12.04
C VAL A 131 1.91 -4.88 -11.02
N GLY A 132 2.02 -5.83 -10.08
CA GLY A 132 1.10 -5.92 -8.95
C GLY A 132 1.38 -4.85 -7.89
N HIS A 133 0.32 -4.24 -7.36
CA HIS A 133 0.36 -3.38 -6.19
C HIS A 133 -0.68 -3.79 -5.17
N SER A 134 -0.35 -3.58 -3.90
CA SER A 134 -1.24 -3.88 -2.78
C SER A 134 -1.54 -2.63 -1.99
N VAL A 135 -2.77 -2.47 -1.53
CA VAL A 135 -3.19 -1.41 -0.61
C VAL A 135 -3.96 -2.03 0.55
N SER A 136 -4.18 -1.26 1.61
CA SER A 136 -4.99 -1.70 2.74
C SER A 136 -6.17 -0.78 2.94
N LEU A 137 -7.36 -1.35 3.01
CA LEU A 137 -8.59 -0.61 3.24
C LEU A 137 -8.85 -0.55 4.74
N VAL A 138 -9.15 0.63 5.26
CA VAL A 138 -9.82 0.81 6.56
C VAL A 138 -11.27 1.15 6.27
N ILE A 139 -12.20 0.35 6.78
CA ILE A 139 -13.64 0.56 6.56
C ILE A 139 -14.32 0.80 7.89
N GLN A 140 -15.03 1.92 7.97
CA GLN A 140 -15.75 2.38 9.16
C GLN A 140 -17.12 2.94 8.76
N LYS A 141 -18.02 3.02 9.73
CA LYS A 141 -19.26 3.78 9.59
C LYS A 141 -19.10 5.10 10.32
N GLU A 142 -19.25 6.19 9.58
CA GLU A 142 -19.15 7.56 10.10
C GLU A 142 -20.24 8.40 9.46
N GLU A 143 -20.97 9.18 10.25
CA GLU A 143 -22.07 10.03 9.78
C GLU A 143 -23.11 9.23 8.97
N ASP A 144 -23.41 8.00 9.40
CA ASP A 144 -24.35 7.08 8.75
C ASP A 144 -23.96 6.69 7.31
N LYS A 145 -22.69 6.90 6.98
CA LYS A 145 -22.06 6.49 5.72
C LYS A 145 -21.01 5.42 5.95
N ILE A 146 -20.81 4.58 4.95
CA ILE A 146 -19.65 3.70 4.89
C ILE A 146 -18.49 4.52 4.33
N LYS A 147 -17.43 4.71 5.13
CA LYS A 147 -16.19 5.35 4.67
C LYS A 147 -15.12 4.28 4.45
N ILE A 148 -14.62 4.17 3.22
CA ILE A 148 -13.52 3.27 2.85
C ILE A 148 -12.28 4.11 2.60
N LYS A 149 -11.26 3.92 3.44
CA LYS A 149 -10.00 4.64 3.39
C LYS A 149 -8.92 3.74 2.83
N VAL A 150 -8.38 4.09 1.66
CA VAL A 150 -7.30 3.37 0.98
C VAL A 150 -5.97 3.88 1.53
N CYS A 151 -5.29 3.04 2.30
CA CYS A 151 -3.96 3.30 2.80
C CYS A 151 -2.91 2.88 1.77
N ASN A 152 -2.20 3.86 1.20
CA ASN A 152 -1.20 3.66 0.17
C ASN A 152 0.09 4.48 0.41
N LYS A 153 1.07 3.89 1.11
CA LYS A 153 2.41 4.45 1.33
C LYS A 153 3.34 4.29 0.15
N GLY A 154 3.09 3.31 -0.71
CA GLY A 154 3.84 3.10 -1.93
C GLY A 154 3.47 4.09 -3.01
N GLY A 155 2.68 5.14 -2.68
CA GLY A 155 1.88 5.98 -3.59
C GLY A 155 1.42 5.15 -4.77
N GLN A 156 1.56 5.50 -6.02
CA GLN A 156 0.87 4.85 -7.13
C GLN A 156 -0.59 5.26 -7.11
N LEU A 157 -1.09 5.47 -8.33
CA LEU A 157 -2.39 6.03 -8.63
C LEU A 157 -3.49 5.33 -7.83
N VAL A 158 -4.28 6.16 -7.16
CA VAL A 158 -5.68 5.86 -6.91
C VAL A 158 -6.45 6.49 -8.08
N PRO A 159 -7.18 5.71 -8.87
CA PRO A 159 -7.84 6.24 -10.05
C PRO A 159 -8.83 7.37 -9.73
N ASN A 160 -8.77 8.42 -10.57
CA ASN A 160 -9.82 9.39 -10.86
C ASN A 160 -9.99 10.64 -9.98
N GLU A 161 -8.92 11.31 -9.57
CA GLU A 161 -9.01 12.78 -9.63
C GLU A 161 -8.77 13.21 -11.08
N LYS A 162 -9.84 13.31 -11.90
CA LYS A 162 -9.75 14.23 -13.05
C LYS A 162 -9.49 15.62 -12.46
N PRO A 163 -8.39 16.28 -12.80
CA PRO A 163 -8.12 17.64 -12.35
C PRO A 163 -9.16 18.61 -12.89
N SER A 164 -9.46 19.68 -12.14
CA SER A 164 -9.80 20.95 -12.79
C SER A 164 -8.49 21.45 -13.41
N ILE A 165 -8.44 21.50 -14.72
CA ILE A 165 -7.23 21.77 -15.47
C ILE A 165 -7.12 23.30 -15.63
N ASP A 166 -5.94 23.84 -15.32
CA ASP A 166 -5.46 25.06 -15.99
C ASP A 166 -5.13 24.63 -17.42
N GLU A 167 -6.01 24.98 -18.38
CA GLU A 167 -6.17 24.36 -19.70
C GLU A 167 -4.91 24.37 -20.59
N ASN A 168 -3.84 25.04 -20.15
CA ASN A 168 -2.62 25.23 -20.92
C ASN A 168 -1.44 24.39 -20.40
N LEU A 169 -0.98 23.46 -21.24
CA LEU A 169 0.33 22.83 -21.12
C LEU A 169 1.38 23.83 -21.57
N THR A 170 2.18 24.37 -20.65
CA THR A 170 3.34 25.19 -21.00
C THR A 170 4.55 24.32 -21.34
N GLU A 171 5.51 24.90 -22.06
CA GLU A 171 6.79 24.24 -22.38
C GLU A 171 7.53 23.78 -21.11
N GLU A 172 7.56 24.61 -20.06
CA GLU A 172 8.14 24.26 -18.75
C GLU A 172 7.46 23.04 -18.11
N LYS A 173 6.11 23.00 -18.15
CA LYS A 173 5.30 21.88 -17.65
C LYS A 173 5.59 20.60 -18.45
N PHE A 174 5.75 20.71 -19.77
CA PHE A 174 6.12 19.59 -20.64
C PHE A 174 7.52 19.04 -20.33
N TYR A 175 8.51 19.91 -20.13
CA TYR A 175 9.88 19.49 -19.81
C TYR A 175 9.96 18.75 -18.48
N LYS A 176 9.17 19.20 -17.50
CA LYS A 176 9.01 18.53 -16.22
C LYS A 176 8.41 17.13 -16.38
N LEU A 177 7.40 16.98 -17.25
CA LEU A 177 6.78 15.69 -17.55
C LEU A 177 7.79 14.72 -18.17
N ALA A 178 8.50 15.13 -19.22
CA ALA A 178 9.45 14.26 -19.91
C ALA A 178 10.59 13.80 -19.00
N ARG A 179 11.00 14.66 -18.05
CA ARG A 179 11.98 14.32 -17.00
C ARG A 179 11.43 13.33 -15.97
N LEU A 180 10.17 13.49 -15.56
CA LEU A 180 9.50 12.61 -14.60
C LEU A 180 9.16 11.23 -15.18
N ALA A 181 8.77 11.20 -16.46
CA ALA A 181 8.42 10.00 -17.22
C ALA A 181 9.64 9.24 -17.75
N LYS A 182 10.87 9.71 -17.46
CA LYS A 182 12.14 9.11 -17.89
C LYS A 182 12.16 8.80 -19.39
N TRP A 183 11.78 9.76 -20.24
CA TRP A 183 11.95 9.56 -21.68
C TRP A 183 13.44 9.38 -21.96
N ASP A 184 13.81 8.22 -22.49
CA ASP A 184 15.18 7.70 -22.47
C ASP A 184 16.23 8.63 -23.11
N ARG A 185 15.78 9.56 -23.96
CA ARG A 185 16.65 10.53 -24.64
C ARG A 185 16.53 11.95 -24.11
N TRP A 186 15.57 12.26 -23.23
CA TRP A 186 15.23 13.64 -22.86
C TRP A 186 16.38 14.40 -22.21
N ASN A 187 17.18 13.73 -21.38
CA ASN A 187 18.33 14.36 -20.74
C ASN A 187 19.50 14.62 -21.70
N ASN A 188 19.50 13.97 -22.87
CA ASN A 188 20.53 14.08 -23.90
C ASN A 188 20.16 15.09 -25.00
N LEU A 189 18.91 15.56 -25.03
CA LEU A 189 18.46 16.60 -25.96
C LEU A 189 19.00 17.98 -25.53
N SER A 190 19.46 18.76 -26.51
CA SER A 190 19.71 20.19 -26.38
C SER A 190 18.42 20.96 -26.04
N ASN A 191 18.55 22.21 -25.60
CA ASN A 191 17.37 23.05 -25.33
C ASN A 191 16.54 23.28 -26.60
N THR A 192 17.19 23.39 -27.76
CA THR A 192 16.53 23.54 -29.06
C THR A 192 15.70 22.29 -29.40
N GLU A 193 16.27 21.09 -29.28
CA GLU A 193 15.56 19.84 -29.55
C GLU A 193 14.39 19.58 -28.58
N LYS A 194 14.52 20.03 -27.33
CA LYS A 194 13.43 19.98 -26.35
C LYS A 194 12.29 20.92 -26.73
N SER A 195 12.62 22.11 -27.22
CA SER A 195 11.64 23.11 -27.65
C SER A 195 10.90 22.66 -28.91
N GLU A 196 11.64 22.12 -29.89
CA GLU A 196 11.05 21.50 -31.07
C GLU A 196 10.13 20.34 -30.71
N SER A 197 10.53 19.50 -29.75
CA SER A 197 9.69 18.39 -29.25
C SER A 197 8.37 18.86 -28.64
N TYR A 198 8.34 20.05 -28.01
CA TYR A 198 7.11 20.65 -27.49
C TYR A 198 6.26 21.29 -28.60
N ASN A 199 6.92 22.03 -29.50
CA ASN A 199 6.26 22.74 -30.59
C ASN A 199 5.65 21.80 -31.63
N ASN A 200 6.21 20.59 -31.79
CA ASN A 200 5.71 19.56 -32.69
C ASN A 200 4.49 18.79 -32.16
N LEU A 201 4.06 19.04 -30.90
CA LEU A 201 2.86 18.41 -30.36
C LEU A 201 1.60 19.05 -30.94
N THR A 202 0.66 18.21 -31.36
CA THR A 202 -0.71 18.62 -31.64
C THR A 202 -1.44 19.02 -30.36
N GLU A 203 -2.52 19.79 -30.47
CA GLU A 203 -3.33 20.20 -29.31
C GLU A 203 -3.93 19.00 -28.56
N SER A 204 -4.29 17.91 -29.27
CA SER A 204 -4.78 16.68 -28.64
C SER A 204 -3.66 15.96 -27.85
N GLU A 205 -2.43 15.97 -28.34
CA GLU A 205 -1.27 15.44 -27.64
C GLU A 205 -0.89 16.30 -26.44
N LYS A 206 -0.92 17.63 -26.56
CA LYS A 206 -0.72 18.54 -25.43
C LYS A 206 -1.75 18.29 -24.33
N LEU A 207 -3.03 18.15 -24.69
CA LEU A 207 -4.10 17.81 -23.75
C LEU A 207 -3.86 16.44 -23.09
N SER A 208 -3.42 15.44 -23.85
CA SER A 208 -3.05 14.12 -23.33
C SER A 208 -1.89 14.22 -22.32
N ARG A 209 -0.81 14.93 -22.65
CA ARG A 209 0.33 15.15 -21.75
C ARG A 209 -0.03 15.99 -20.53
N LEU A 210 -0.93 16.95 -20.65
CA LEU A 210 -1.44 17.72 -19.52
C LEU A 210 -2.23 16.84 -18.54
N ASN A 211 -3.02 15.91 -19.07
CA ASN A 211 -3.70 14.90 -18.25
C ASN A 211 -2.69 14.00 -17.53
N ASP A 212 -1.64 13.53 -18.23
CA ASP A 212 -0.54 12.75 -17.64
C ASP A 212 0.18 13.53 -16.53
N LEU A 213 0.54 14.80 -16.77
CA LEU A 213 1.24 15.67 -15.82
C LEU A 213 0.40 15.92 -14.57
N THR A 214 -0.88 16.23 -14.77
CA THR A 214 -1.74 16.57 -13.65
C THR A 214 -2.12 15.33 -12.86
N ALA A 215 -2.24 14.17 -13.53
CA ALA A 215 -2.28 12.88 -12.86
C ALA A 215 -1.02 12.68 -12.01
N LEU A 216 0.20 12.95 -12.54
CA LEU A 216 1.52 12.87 -11.86
C LEU A 216 1.74 13.87 -10.72
N GLU A 217 1.21 15.09 -10.80
CA GLU A 217 1.37 16.10 -9.75
C GLU A 217 0.40 15.89 -8.58
N LYS A 218 -0.83 15.45 -8.87
CA LYS A 218 -1.80 15.04 -7.84
C LYS A 218 -1.44 13.71 -7.18
N LEU A 219 -0.61 12.95 -7.88
CA LEU A 219 -0.34 11.55 -7.63
C LEU A 219 0.33 11.27 -6.29
N TRP A 220 1.07 12.22 -5.73
CA TRP A 220 2.04 11.83 -4.72
C TRP A 220 2.42 12.87 -3.71
N ILE A 221 2.38 14.15 -4.03
CA ILE A 221 3.03 15.15 -3.19
C ILE A 221 2.16 16.38 -3.21
N ASP A 222 1.63 16.79 -2.06
CA ASP A 222 1.11 18.13 -1.92
C ASP A 222 2.24 19.10 -2.33
N SER A 223 2.07 19.74 -3.49
CA SER A 223 3.16 20.43 -4.19
C SER A 223 3.72 21.60 -3.37
N LYS A 224 2.92 22.14 -2.44
CA LYS A 224 3.25 23.20 -1.50
C LYS A 224 4.04 22.67 -0.29
N SER A 225 3.51 21.66 0.42
CA SER A 225 4.10 21.10 1.65
C SER A 225 5.17 20.03 1.39
N LYS A 226 5.27 19.52 0.16
CA LYS A 226 6.11 18.39 -0.27
C LYS A 226 5.84 17.08 0.51
N GLN A 227 4.62 16.89 1.02
CA GLN A 227 4.20 15.69 1.76
C GLN A 227 3.32 14.75 0.92
N LEU A 228 3.33 13.46 1.25
CA LEU A 228 2.40 12.52 0.64
C LEU A 228 0.99 12.71 1.18
N ARG A 229 0.00 12.42 0.35
CA ARG A 229 -1.38 12.18 0.77
C ARG A 229 -1.65 10.67 0.77
N PRO A 230 -1.31 9.97 1.85
CA PRO A 230 -1.21 8.50 1.86
C PRO A 230 -2.57 7.80 1.99
N ILE A 231 -3.64 8.55 2.24
CA ILE A 231 -4.97 8.02 2.50
C ILE A 231 -5.98 8.71 1.60
N TYR A 232 -6.61 7.91 0.75
CA TYR A 232 -7.73 8.33 -0.09
C TYR A 232 -9.04 7.76 0.46
N VAL A 233 -10.11 8.55 0.46
CA VAL A 233 -11.40 8.20 1.07
C VAL A 233 -12.47 8.09 0.01
N TYR A 234 -13.29 7.04 0.11
CA TYR A 234 -14.55 6.89 -0.59
C TYR A 234 -15.70 6.87 0.43
N GLU A 235 -16.71 7.70 0.22
CA GLU A 235 -17.95 7.71 1.03
C GLU A 235 -19.10 7.03 0.28
N PHE A 236 -19.89 6.21 0.97
CA PHE A 236 -21.07 5.55 0.40
C PHE A 236 -22.24 5.63 1.38
N LYS A 237 -23.46 5.88 0.87
CA LYS A 237 -24.68 5.54 1.61
C LYS A 237 -24.77 4.03 1.87
N GLU A 238 -25.27 3.64 3.04
CA GLU A 238 -25.49 2.23 3.38
C GLU A 238 -26.74 1.68 2.66
N THR A 239 -26.59 1.32 1.38
CA THR A 239 -27.63 0.66 0.58
C THR A 239 -27.26 -0.77 0.25
N LYS A 240 -28.25 -1.63 -0.04
CA LYS A 240 -28.02 -3.02 -0.48
C LYS A 240 -27.11 -3.08 -1.72
N GLU A 241 -27.26 -2.12 -2.64
CA GLU A 241 -26.47 -2.07 -3.88
C GLU A 241 -25.03 -1.59 -3.62
N ASN A 242 -24.83 -0.58 -2.77
CA ASN A 242 -23.47 -0.15 -2.40
C ASN A 242 -22.71 -1.25 -1.67
N ILE A 243 -23.34 -1.94 -0.71
CA ILE A 243 -22.72 -3.09 -0.01
C ILE A 243 -22.31 -4.18 -1.01
N LYS A 244 -23.15 -4.45 -2.03
CA LYS A 244 -22.85 -5.43 -3.08
C LYS A 244 -21.68 -4.99 -3.96
N ASN A 245 -21.60 -3.71 -4.32
CA ASN A 245 -20.52 -3.15 -5.13
C ASN A 245 -19.19 -3.13 -4.37
N ILE A 246 -19.20 -2.70 -3.11
CA ILE A 246 -18.03 -2.75 -2.21
C ILE A 246 -17.56 -4.20 -2.05
N SER A 247 -18.48 -5.14 -1.77
CA SER A 247 -18.16 -6.56 -1.63
C SER A 247 -17.56 -7.15 -2.91
N LYS A 248 -18.02 -6.72 -4.09
CA LYS A 248 -17.43 -7.13 -5.37
C LYS A 248 -16.02 -6.57 -5.55
N ALA A 249 -15.81 -5.28 -5.27
CA ALA A 249 -14.50 -4.64 -5.36
C ALA A 249 -13.48 -5.34 -4.47
N ILE A 250 -13.83 -5.56 -3.19
CA ILE A 250 -12.97 -6.24 -2.22
C ILE A 250 -12.70 -7.69 -2.64
N ARG A 251 -13.72 -8.44 -3.09
CA ARG A 251 -13.54 -9.82 -3.55
C ARG A 251 -12.54 -9.93 -4.71
N ILE A 252 -12.65 -9.03 -5.69
CA ILE A 252 -11.74 -9.01 -6.83
C ILE A 252 -10.34 -8.56 -6.38
N GLY A 253 -10.26 -7.56 -5.50
CA GLY A 253 -8.99 -7.09 -4.93
C GLY A 253 -8.27 -8.14 -4.08
N GLN A 254 -9.00 -9.06 -3.45
CA GLN A 254 -8.42 -10.23 -2.76
C GLN A 254 -8.12 -11.40 -3.71
N LEU A 255 -8.09 -11.16 -5.03
CA LEU A 255 -7.83 -12.14 -6.08
C LEU A 255 -8.75 -13.38 -6.01
N ASN A 256 -10.02 -13.17 -5.64
CA ASN A 256 -11.02 -14.24 -5.51
C ASN A 256 -12.25 -14.01 -6.41
N PRO A 257 -12.09 -13.74 -7.72
CA PRO A 257 -13.22 -13.44 -8.60
C PRO A 257 -14.15 -14.66 -8.77
N ARG A 258 -15.46 -14.42 -8.90
CA ARG A 258 -16.44 -15.46 -9.25
C ARG A 258 -16.56 -15.61 -10.77
N LEU A 259 -17.02 -16.76 -11.25
CA LEU A 259 -17.37 -16.98 -12.67
C LEU A 259 -18.22 -15.86 -13.28
N LYS A 260 -19.18 -15.30 -12.54
CA LYS A 260 -20.00 -14.17 -12.99
C LYS A 260 -19.26 -12.84 -13.05
N ASP A 261 -18.18 -12.67 -12.28
CA ASP A 261 -17.28 -11.52 -12.41
C ASP A 261 -16.49 -11.65 -13.71
N LEU A 262 -16.25 -12.89 -14.17
CA LEU A 262 -15.55 -13.20 -15.42
C LEU A 262 -16.44 -13.06 -16.67
N ARG A 263 -17.73 -13.43 -16.59
CA ARG A 263 -18.66 -13.39 -17.74
C ARG A 263 -18.92 -11.98 -18.29
N TRP A 264 -18.80 -10.92 -17.48
CA TRP A 264 -18.92 -9.54 -17.95
C TRP A 264 -17.72 -9.10 -18.81
N PHE A 265 -16.62 -9.87 -18.82
CA PHE A 265 -15.48 -9.61 -19.72
C PHE A 265 -15.71 -10.15 -21.14
N HIS A 266 -16.64 -11.10 -21.35
CA HIS A 266 -17.03 -11.52 -22.70
C HIS A 266 -17.92 -10.50 -23.43
N LEU A 267 -18.52 -9.54 -22.72
CA LEU A 267 -19.34 -8.48 -23.34
C LEU A 267 -18.51 -7.37 -24.01
N PHE A 268 -17.18 -7.39 -23.86
CA PHE A 268 -16.26 -6.51 -24.59
C PHE A 268 -15.44 -7.26 -25.66
N ARG A 269 -15.90 -8.46 -26.05
CA ARG A 269 -15.24 -9.37 -27.00
C ARG A 269 -15.48 -9.00 -28.48
N ASN A 270 -15.48 -7.72 -28.80
CA ASN A 270 -15.24 -7.25 -30.16
C ASN A 270 -13.76 -6.88 -30.30
N LEU A 271 -12.87 -7.88 -30.20
CA LEU A 271 -11.61 -7.98 -30.94
C LEU A 271 -11.08 -9.41 -30.69
N GLY A 272 -10.63 -10.09 -31.75
CA GLY A 272 -10.59 -11.55 -31.89
C GLY A 272 -9.71 -12.38 -30.94
N LEU A 273 -10.21 -13.60 -30.67
CA LEU A 273 -9.49 -14.91 -30.55
C LEU A 273 -8.47 -15.09 -29.39
N ARG A 274 -8.20 -16.26 -28.78
CA ARG A 274 -8.72 -17.66 -28.76
C ARG A 274 -8.15 -18.29 -27.46
N ILE A 275 -8.86 -19.20 -26.83
CA ILE A 275 -8.54 -19.81 -25.51
C ILE A 275 -7.47 -20.91 -25.65
N LEU A 276 -6.50 -20.96 -24.73
CA LEU A 276 -5.78 -22.20 -24.39
C LEU A 276 -5.55 -22.33 -22.87
N LEU A 277 -5.54 -23.58 -22.43
CA LEU A 277 -6.04 -24.05 -21.14
C LEU A 277 -4.93 -24.66 -20.27
N PHE A 278 -5.03 -24.39 -18.96
CA PHE A 278 -4.55 -25.21 -17.84
C PHE A 278 -3.03 -25.34 -17.58
N LYS A 279 -2.39 -24.21 -17.25
CA LYS A 279 -1.48 -23.99 -16.09
C LYS A 279 -0.98 -22.54 -16.07
N ASP A 280 -1.02 -21.89 -17.22
CA ASP A 280 -0.88 -20.44 -17.46
C ASP A 280 -2.15 -19.61 -17.18
N LYS A 281 -3.10 -20.17 -16.43
CA LYS A 281 -4.48 -19.68 -16.35
C LYS A 281 -4.64 -18.33 -15.61
N TYR A 282 -3.60 -17.85 -14.93
CA TYR A 282 -3.59 -16.50 -14.33
C TYR A 282 -2.76 -15.51 -15.13
N ARG A 283 -1.70 -15.98 -15.82
CA ARG A 283 -0.78 -15.12 -16.57
C ARG A 283 -1.42 -14.59 -17.84
N ASN A 284 -2.14 -15.44 -18.58
CA ASN A 284 -2.86 -15.06 -19.80
C ASN A 284 -4.25 -14.45 -19.54
N LEU A 285 -4.78 -14.54 -18.32
CA LEU A 285 -6.04 -13.89 -17.91
C LEU A 285 -5.87 -12.38 -17.67
N LEU A 286 -4.64 -11.95 -17.39
CA LEU A 286 -4.25 -10.56 -17.13
C LEU A 286 -3.92 -9.79 -18.43
N HIS A 287 -3.76 -10.49 -19.55
CA HIS A 287 -3.32 -9.90 -20.82
C HIS A 287 -4.42 -9.29 -21.69
N TYR A 288 -5.70 -9.37 -21.29
CA TYR A 288 -6.79 -8.82 -22.09
C TYR A 288 -7.55 -7.75 -21.31
N ASP A 289 -7.25 -6.49 -21.65
CA ASP A 289 -8.16 -5.32 -21.68
C ASP A 289 -9.16 -5.16 -20.51
N THR A 290 -8.65 -5.23 -19.28
CA THR A 290 -9.44 -5.04 -18.06
C THR A 290 -8.77 -4.06 -17.13
N ARG A 291 -8.92 -2.76 -17.43
CA ARG A 291 -8.56 -1.61 -16.57
C ARG A 291 -7.93 -2.03 -15.24
N ILE A 292 -6.63 -2.28 -15.32
CA ILE A 292 -5.64 -1.95 -14.31
C ILE A 292 -6.24 -0.99 -13.27
N GLU A 293 -6.16 -1.36 -11.98
CA GLU A 293 -6.85 -0.69 -10.85
C GLU A 293 -8.35 -1.00 -10.65
N TYR A 294 -8.90 -2.06 -11.27
CA TYR A 294 -10.34 -2.43 -11.16
C TYR A 294 -10.98 -2.28 -9.77
N PRO A 295 -10.44 -2.84 -8.67
CA PRO A 295 -11.11 -2.75 -7.38
C PRO A 295 -11.26 -1.30 -6.91
N LEU A 296 -10.25 -0.45 -7.12
CA LEU A 296 -10.31 0.97 -6.77
C LEU A 296 -11.24 1.75 -7.69
N ASN A 297 -11.19 1.48 -9.00
CA ASN A 297 -12.12 2.03 -9.99
C ASN A 297 -13.59 1.71 -9.65
N LYS A 298 -13.84 0.48 -9.18
CA LYS A 298 -15.18 0.04 -8.77
C LYS A 298 -15.64 0.75 -7.50
N LEU A 299 -14.76 0.98 -6.53
CA LEU A 299 -15.09 1.80 -5.35
C LEU A 299 -15.41 3.23 -5.76
N HIS A 300 -14.54 3.85 -6.55
CA HIS A 300 -14.71 5.23 -7.00
C HIS A 300 -16.04 5.45 -7.72
N ARG A 301 -16.37 4.62 -8.71
CA ARG A 301 -17.60 4.76 -9.52
C ARG A 301 -18.89 4.77 -8.69
N HIS A 302 -18.88 4.11 -7.53
CA HIS A 302 -20.08 3.97 -6.68
C HIS A 302 -20.03 4.83 -5.43
N ALA A 303 -18.95 5.58 -5.21
CA ALA A 303 -18.83 6.49 -4.09
C ALA A 303 -19.67 7.74 -4.35
N GLU A 304 -20.29 8.28 -3.30
CA GLU A 304 -20.97 9.58 -3.35
C GLU A 304 -19.97 10.74 -3.32
N LYS A 305 -18.87 10.55 -2.59
CA LYS A 305 -17.79 11.52 -2.43
C LYS A 305 -16.47 10.78 -2.39
N SER A 306 -15.43 11.41 -2.94
CA SER A 306 -14.07 10.89 -2.89
C SER A 306 -13.05 12.00 -2.76
N TYR A 307 -12.05 11.83 -1.89
CA TYR A 307 -11.09 12.89 -1.52
C TYR A 307 -9.88 12.32 -0.78
N TYR A 308 -8.76 13.05 -0.78
CA TYR A 308 -7.62 12.74 0.08
C TYR A 308 -7.78 13.31 1.49
N LEU A 309 -7.32 12.58 2.50
CA LEU A 309 -7.13 13.17 3.83
C LEU A 309 -5.86 14.01 3.85
N GLU A 310 -5.89 15.12 4.58
CA GLU A 310 -4.72 15.96 4.91
C GLU A 310 -3.87 15.29 5.99
N CYS A 311 -3.34 14.11 5.66
CA CYS A 311 -2.55 13.32 6.58
C CYS A 311 -1.09 13.27 6.16
N ALA A 312 -0.18 13.56 7.10
CA ALA A 312 1.25 13.42 6.86
C ALA A 312 1.69 11.96 7.06
N ALA A 313 2.36 11.38 6.04
CA ALA A 313 3.06 10.12 6.20
C ALA A 313 4.35 10.04 5.38
N ASN A 314 5.28 9.24 5.91
CA ASN A 314 6.51 8.90 5.20
C ASN A 314 6.22 7.92 4.07
N SER A 315 6.79 8.18 2.89
CA SER A 315 6.71 7.31 1.71
C SER A 315 7.41 6.01 1.98
N GLN A 316 6.84 4.95 1.45
CA GLN A 316 7.62 3.78 1.12
C GLN A 316 8.38 4.07 -0.18
N ILE A 317 9.69 3.83 -0.14
CA ILE A 317 10.61 4.09 -1.25
C ILE A 317 10.95 2.78 -1.99
N LEU A 318 10.69 1.62 -1.37
CA LEU A 318 11.08 0.30 -1.88
C LEU A 318 9.92 -0.69 -1.94
N GLY A 319 10.05 -1.70 -2.81
CA GLY A 319 9.03 -2.68 -3.13
C GLY A 319 8.39 -3.46 -1.98
N ASN A 320 7.33 -4.19 -2.35
CA ASN A 320 6.24 -4.75 -1.55
C ASN A 320 5.66 -3.84 -0.47
N CYS A 321 4.54 -3.25 -0.85
CA CYS A 321 3.75 -2.35 -0.06
C CYS A 321 2.76 -3.04 0.89
N GLY A 322 2.56 -4.36 0.81
CA GLY A 322 1.54 -5.09 1.58
C GLY A 322 1.63 -4.84 3.10
N ILE A 323 2.75 -5.22 3.73
CA ILE A 323 2.95 -5.04 5.18
C ILE A 323 2.99 -3.57 5.60
N LYS A 324 3.44 -2.67 4.72
CA LYS A 324 3.58 -1.24 5.00
C LYS A 324 2.25 -0.49 4.92
N ASN A 325 1.46 -0.79 3.90
CA ASN A 325 0.11 -0.28 3.75
C ASN A 325 -0.77 -0.83 4.86
N LEU A 326 -0.59 -2.10 5.23
CA LEU A 326 -1.28 -2.70 6.37
C LEU A 326 -0.85 -2.08 7.70
N SER A 327 0.45 -1.87 7.91
CA SER A 327 0.95 -1.14 9.10
C SER A 327 0.42 0.30 9.16
N MET A 328 0.22 0.95 8.00
CA MET A 328 -0.39 2.28 7.97
C MET A 328 -1.88 2.24 8.29
N ALA A 329 -2.61 1.25 7.77
CA ALA A 329 -4.01 1.04 8.11
C ALA A 329 -4.18 0.81 9.62
N PHE A 330 -3.33 -0.03 10.23
CA PHE A 330 -3.32 -0.20 11.68
C PHE A 330 -2.93 1.06 12.43
N LYS A 331 -1.94 1.80 11.95
CA LYS A 331 -1.54 3.07 12.55
C LYS A 331 -2.67 4.11 12.50
N TYR A 332 -3.46 4.10 11.44
CA TYR A 332 -4.63 4.96 11.31
C TYR A 332 -5.76 4.52 12.26
N ALA A 333 -6.09 3.22 12.31
CA ALA A 333 -7.21 2.70 13.10
C ALA A 333 -6.94 2.65 14.62
N LEU A 334 -5.70 2.34 15.00
CA LEU A 334 -5.30 2.12 16.40
C LEU A 334 -4.52 3.30 16.99
N GLY A 335 -3.87 4.10 16.13
CA GLY A 335 -3.00 5.19 16.57
C GLY A 335 -3.74 6.43 17.02
N GLU A 336 -2.97 7.39 17.52
CA GLU A 336 -3.46 8.68 18.00
C GLU A 336 -3.22 9.76 16.94
N PRO A 337 -4.23 10.56 16.56
CA PRO A 337 -4.02 11.69 15.69
C PRO A 337 -3.23 12.78 16.43
N GLN A 338 -2.21 13.33 15.78
CA GLN A 338 -1.49 14.50 16.26
C GLN A 338 -1.40 15.54 15.15
N GLU A 339 -1.59 16.81 15.49
CA GLU A 339 -1.28 17.90 14.58
C GLU A 339 0.23 18.01 14.31
N GLU A 340 0.58 18.17 13.04
CA GLU A 340 1.94 18.44 12.58
C GLU A 340 1.92 19.63 11.63
N LYS A 341 2.68 20.68 11.95
CA LYS A 341 2.83 21.85 11.09
C LYS A 341 4.01 21.65 10.15
N ILE A 342 3.75 21.70 8.84
CA ILE A 342 4.76 21.54 7.80
C ILE A 342 4.63 22.71 6.84
N LYS A 343 5.66 23.58 6.81
CA LYS A 343 5.70 24.78 5.95
C LYS A 343 4.44 25.66 6.07
N GLY A 344 3.96 25.86 7.30
CA GLY A 344 2.80 26.70 7.58
C GLY A 344 1.42 26.05 7.36
N GLN A 345 1.37 24.81 6.87
CA GLN A 345 0.14 24.02 6.76
C GLN A 345 0.04 23.02 7.92
N THR A 346 -1.16 22.85 8.47
CA THR A 346 -1.44 21.87 9.53
C THR A 346 -1.90 20.56 8.89
N PHE A 347 -1.25 19.47 9.26
CA PHE A 347 -1.60 18.11 8.85
C PHE A 347 -1.93 17.25 10.06
N VAL A 348 -2.73 16.21 9.85
CA VAL A 348 -2.90 15.16 10.87
C VAL A 348 -1.88 14.06 10.65
N LYS A 349 -1.01 13.83 11.62
CA LYS A 349 -0.12 12.68 11.66
C LYS A 349 -0.59 11.70 12.72
N TYR A 350 -1.06 10.55 12.27
CA TYR A 350 -1.33 9.44 13.17
C TYR A 350 -0.01 8.95 13.75
N LYS A 351 0.13 8.92 15.07
CA LYS A 351 1.23 8.29 15.79
C LYS A 351 0.88 6.83 16.07
N GLN A 352 1.90 5.97 16.01
CA GLN A 352 1.71 4.56 16.36
C GLN A 352 1.54 4.46 17.88
N VAL A 353 0.68 3.54 18.33
CA VAL A 353 0.52 3.21 19.76
C VAL A 353 1.88 2.95 20.39
N LYS A 354 2.09 3.50 21.59
CA LYS A 354 3.35 3.35 22.33
C LYS A 354 3.70 1.86 22.47
N ASN A 355 4.99 1.53 22.32
CA ASN A 355 5.51 0.17 22.42
C ASN A 355 4.94 -0.87 21.43
N LEU A 356 4.10 -0.50 20.46
CA LEU A 356 3.46 -1.47 19.56
C LEU A 356 4.46 -2.32 18.75
N ASP A 357 5.61 -1.76 18.38
CA ASP A 357 6.67 -2.57 17.77
C ASP A 357 7.20 -3.65 18.72
N LYS A 358 7.37 -3.34 20.01
CA LYS A 358 7.81 -4.30 21.03
C LYS A 358 6.73 -5.37 21.25
N MET A 359 5.47 -4.98 21.39
CA MET A 359 4.34 -5.90 21.53
C MET A 359 4.21 -6.87 20.35
N LEU A 360 4.42 -6.39 19.11
CA LEU A 360 4.39 -7.24 17.92
C LEU A 360 5.56 -8.24 17.89
N ILE A 361 6.75 -7.82 18.34
CA ILE A 361 7.91 -8.71 18.47
C ILE A 361 7.62 -9.79 19.52
N GLU A 362 7.17 -9.41 20.70
CA GLU A 362 6.82 -10.34 21.79
C GLU A 362 5.76 -11.35 21.32
N ALA A 363 4.71 -10.89 20.64
CA ALA A 363 3.71 -11.75 20.03
C ALA A 363 4.34 -12.75 19.02
N ALA A 364 5.24 -12.29 18.14
CA ALA A 364 5.87 -13.16 17.16
C ALA A 364 6.80 -14.21 17.78
N LYS A 365 7.63 -13.81 18.76
CA LYS A 365 8.55 -14.71 19.47
C LYS A 365 7.78 -15.84 20.16
N GLU A 366 6.66 -15.51 20.80
CA GLU A 366 5.81 -16.51 21.47
C GLU A 366 5.07 -17.46 20.53
N GLU A 367 4.69 -17.01 19.34
CA GLU A 367 4.01 -17.86 18.35
C GLU A 367 5.00 -18.80 17.64
N LEU A 368 6.20 -18.31 17.32
CA LEU A 368 7.20 -19.11 16.62
C LEU A 368 7.96 -20.06 17.56
N LYS A 369 8.38 -19.55 18.73
CA LYS A 369 9.22 -20.22 19.73
C LYS A 369 10.51 -20.79 19.12
N ASP A 370 11.28 -19.92 18.49
CA ASP A 370 12.51 -20.27 17.77
C ASP A 370 13.63 -19.31 18.19
N VAL A 371 14.70 -19.87 18.77
CA VAL A 371 15.85 -19.14 19.29
C VAL A 371 16.58 -18.39 18.16
N GLU A 372 16.66 -18.95 16.96
CA GLU A 372 17.30 -18.28 15.84
C GLU A 372 16.49 -17.07 15.37
N PHE A 373 15.16 -17.19 15.37
CA PHE A 373 14.29 -16.07 15.06
C PHE A 373 14.36 -14.98 16.12
N ASP A 374 14.41 -15.35 17.40
CA ASP A 374 14.52 -14.39 18.49
C ASP A 374 15.79 -13.54 18.35
N LYS A 375 16.93 -14.21 18.14
CA LYS A 375 18.21 -13.55 17.86
C LYS A 375 18.13 -12.67 16.61
N PHE A 376 17.55 -13.21 15.53
CA PHE A 376 17.36 -12.47 14.29
C PHE A 376 16.60 -11.16 14.51
N VAL A 377 15.43 -11.19 15.17
CA VAL A 377 14.58 -10.00 15.35
C VAL A 377 15.28 -8.96 16.22
N ASP A 378 16.01 -9.38 17.25
CA ASP A 378 16.77 -8.48 18.11
C ASP A 378 17.88 -7.77 17.33
N ASP A 379 18.66 -8.51 16.55
CA ASP A 379 19.73 -7.97 15.71
C ASP A 379 19.21 -6.95 14.69
N ILE A 380 18.15 -7.30 13.93
CA ILE A 380 17.59 -6.38 12.92
C ILE A 380 16.90 -5.17 13.56
N LYS A 381 16.39 -5.29 14.79
CA LYS A 381 15.78 -4.16 15.50
C LYS A 381 16.83 -3.14 15.94
N VAL A 382 17.99 -3.62 16.40
CA VAL A 382 19.14 -2.76 16.72
C VAL A 382 19.60 -2.04 15.46
N GLU A 383 19.78 -2.76 14.35
CA GLU A 383 20.20 -2.18 13.07
C GLU A 383 19.21 -1.11 12.57
N TYR A 384 17.91 -1.41 12.57
CA TYR A 384 16.86 -0.46 12.21
C TYR A 384 16.89 0.79 13.08
N SER A 385 17.04 0.63 14.39
CA SER A 385 17.04 1.74 15.34
C SER A 385 18.24 2.65 15.15
N LYS A 386 19.43 2.09 14.91
CA LYS A 386 20.64 2.82 14.57
C LYS A 386 20.45 3.64 13.29
N LYS A 387 20.04 3.01 12.18
CA LYS A 387 19.78 3.70 10.90
C LYS A 387 18.73 4.80 11.01
N LYS A 388 17.68 4.57 11.80
CA LYS A 388 16.63 5.56 12.03
C LYS A 388 17.17 6.78 12.79
N ALA A 389 18.01 6.57 13.80
CA ALA A 389 18.64 7.65 14.55
C ALA A 389 19.59 8.47 13.66
N GLU A 390 20.47 7.81 12.93
CA GLU A 390 21.36 8.43 11.94
C GLU A 390 20.59 9.25 10.90
N PHE A 391 19.52 8.68 10.32
CA PHE A 391 18.71 9.40 9.35
C PHE A 391 17.99 10.60 9.97
N SER A 392 17.60 10.54 11.24
CA SER A 392 16.80 11.59 11.89
C SER A 392 17.56 12.90 12.06
N ILE A 393 18.88 12.84 12.27
CA ILE A 393 19.75 14.01 12.50
C ILE A 393 20.17 14.72 11.20
N LEU A 394 19.93 14.12 10.03
CA LEU A 394 20.33 14.71 8.74
C LEU A 394 19.51 15.97 8.39
N PRO A 395 20.10 16.96 7.70
CA PRO A 395 19.37 18.09 7.11
C PRO A 395 18.29 17.62 6.12
N VAL A 396 17.23 18.41 5.95
CA VAL A 396 16.09 18.05 5.08
C VAL A 396 16.53 17.88 3.63
N GLU A 397 17.42 18.73 3.15
CA GLU A 397 18.00 18.72 1.81
C GLU A 397 18.78 17.42 1.58
N THR A 398 19.59 17.02 2.57
CA THR A 398 20.37 15.77 2.55
C THR A 398 19.45 14.55 2.54
N LYS A 399 18.42 14.53 3.41
CA LYS A 399 17.39 13.47 3.42
C LYS A 399 16.73 13.33 2.05
N MET A 400 16.46 14.44 1.37
CA MET A 400 15.84 14.45 0.03
C MET A 400 16.81 13.99 -1.07
N LYS A 401 18.08 14.40 -1.02
CA LYS A 401 19.14 13.93 -1.93
C LYS A 401 19.34 12.42 -1.78
N MET A 402 19.52 11.95 -0.54
CA MET A 402 19.63 10.52 -0.22
C MET A 402 18.41 9.74 -0.70
N LYS A 403 17.19 10.23 -0.46
CA LYS A 403 15.97 9.59 -0.95
C LYS A 403 15.94 9.45 -2.48
N LYS A 404 16.33 10.50 -3.22
CA LYS A 404 16.41 10.45 -4.70
C LYS A 404 17.48 9.48 -5.19
N LEU A 405 18.66 9.51 -4.57
CA LEU A 405 19.78 8.64 -4.92
C LEU A 405 19.50 7.18 -4.58
N TYR A 406 18.85 6.94 -3.45
CA TYR A 406 18.40 5.63 -3.03
C TYR A 406 17.38 5.04 -4.00
N VAL A 407 16.39 5.83 -4.45
CA VAL A 407 15.46 5.42 -5.51
C VAL A 407 16.21 5.05 -6.79
N LYS A 408 17.18 5.87 -7.19
CA LYS A 408 17.99 5.64 -8.40
C LYS A 408 18.78 4.33 -8.32
N ILE A 409 19.60 4.15 -7.27
CA ILE A 409 20.42 2.95 -7.08
C ILE A 409 19.54 1.70 -6.93
N ALA A 410 18.44 1.79 -6.18
CA ALA A 410 17.51 0.67 -6.05
C ALA A 410 16.87 0.29 -7.38
N GLN A 411 16.59 1.25 -8.27
CA GLN A 411 16.05 0.98 -9.61
C GLN A 411 17.11 0.39 -10.55
N GLU A 412 18.37 0.85 -10.46
CA GLU A 412 19.50 0.37 -11.27
C GLU A 412 19.92 -1.07 -10.92
N GLU A 413 19.83 -1.44 -9.63
CA GLU A 413 20.19 -2.79 -9.15
C GLU A 413 19.04 -3.82 -9.30
N THR A 414 17.92 -3.45 -9.94
CA THR A 414 16.75 -4.34 -10.12
C THR A 414 16.54 -4.80 -11.59
N PRO A 415 17.38 -5.67 -12.18
CA PRO A 415 16.97 -6.40 -13.38
C PRO A 415 16.18 -7.68 -13.08
N CYS A 416 16.38 -8.33 -11.92
CA CYS A 416 15.78 -9.64 -11.61
C CYS A 416 15.51 -9.80 -10.11
N LEU A 417 14.55 -10.67 -9.79
CA LEU A 417 13.95 -11.09 -8.51
C LEU A 417 14.91 -11.52 -7.37
N MET A 418 16.06 -10.87 -7.19
CA MET A 418 17.01 -11.16 -6.12
C MET A 418 16.79 -10.27 -4.88
N PRO A 419 17.04 -10.78 -3.66
CA PRO A 419 17.01 -9.97 -2.45
C PRO A 419 18.00 -8.81 -2.54
N ILE A 420 17.47 -7.59 -2.58
CA ILE A 420 18.27 -6.38 -2.44
C ILE A 420 18.70 -6.29 -0.98
N LYS A 421 20.01 -6.38 -0.71
CA LYS A 421 20.57 -6.15 0.62
C LYS A 421 20.59 -4.64 0.90
N HIS A 422 19.68 -4.16 1.75
CA HIS A 422 19.56 -2.74 2.09
C HIS A 422 20.85 -2.15 2.67
N ASN A 423 21.69 -2.95 3.33
CA ASN A 423 23.02 -2.50 3.80
C ASN A 423 23.87 -2.03 2.63
N GLU A 424 23.92 -2.81 1.55
CA GLU A 424 24.73 -2.50 0.38
C GLU A 424 24.21 -1.26 -0.37
N ILE A 425 22.89 -1.06 -0.51
CA ILE A 425 22.36 0.18 -1.12
C ILE A 425 22.57 1.39 -0.21
N TYR A 426 22.35 1.27 1.09
CA TYR A 426 22.56 2.38 2.03
C TYR A 426 24.04 2.80 2.05
N GLU A 427 24.95 1.83 2.06
CA GLU A 427 26.39 2.06 1.93
C GLU A 427 26.74 2.70 0.58
N LYS A 428 26.19 2.21 -0.55
CA LYS A 428 26.39 2.82 -1.87
C LYS A 428 25.89 4.27 -1.91
N VAL A 429 24.71 4.55 -1.36
CA VAL A 429 24.16 5.92 -1.25
C VAL A 429 25.09 6.81 -0.43
N HIS A 430 25.55 6.34 0.73
CA HIS A 430 26.49 7.08 1.57
C HIS A 430 27.83 7.30 0.88
N GLN A 431 28.40 6.28 0.24
CA GLN A 431 29.66 6.38 -0.51
C GLN A 431 29.55 7.38 -1.66
N VAL A 432 28.43 7.39 -2.40
CA VAL A 432 28.21 8.33 -3.49
C VAL A 432 27.99 9.75 -2.96
N MET A 433 27.29 9.92 -1.83
CA MET A 433 27.14 11.22 -1.17
C MET A 433 28.49 11.76 -0.67
N GLN A 434 29.28 10.93 0.02
CA GLN A 434 30.62 11.30 0.50
C GLN A 434 31.58 11.66 -0.66
N LYS A 435 31.55 10.90 -1.76
CA LYS A 435 32.34 11.21 -2.97
C LYS A 435 31.89 12.50 -3.68
N ALA A 436 30.62 12.86 -3.58
CA ALA A 436 30.11 14.11 -4.13
C ALA A 436 30.53 15.31 -3.28
N GLU A 437 30.46 15.19 -1.95
CA GLU A 437 30.89 16.21 -0.99
C GLU A 437 32.40 16.43 -1.04
N SER A 438 33.22 15.37 -1.17
CA SER A 438 34.67 15.49 -1.30
C SER A 438 35.11 16.17 -2.60
N LYS A 439 34.32 16.03 -3.69
CA LYS A 439 34.59 16.69 -4.98
C LYS A 439 34.19 18.17 -4.98
N GLU A 440 33.18 18.56 -4.21
CA GLU A 440 32.79 19.95 -4.00
C GLU A 440 33.79 20.70 -3.10
N GLN A 441 34.44 20.02 -2.15
CA GLN A 441 35.46 20.62 -1.28
C GLN A 441 36.85 20.75 -1.92
N SER A 442 37.12 19.99 -2.99
CA SER A 442 38.37 20.05 -3.76
C SER A 442 38.33 21.02 -4.96
N ARG A 443 37.23 21.77 -5.11
CA ARG A 443 37.04 22.85 -6.08
C ARG A 443 36.93 24.16 -5.32
#